data_AF-A0A6G8DF85-F1
#
_entry.id   AF-A0A6G8DF85-F1
#
_cell.length_a   1.000
_cell.length_b   1.000
_cell.length_c   1.000
_cell.angle_alpha   90.00
_cell.angle_beta   90.00
_cell.angle_gamma   90.00
#
_symmetry.space_group_name_H-M   'P 1'
#
loop_
_entity.id
_entity.type
_entity.pdbx_description
1 polymer ?
#
loop_
_entity_poly.entity_id
_entity_poly.type
_entity_poly.pdbx_seq_one_letter_code
_entity_poly.pdbx_strand_id
1 'polypeptide(L)' 'MNRRKKVNQILKKKAKKANDKLNPKSKPRYISKPERAKLGQEAGEQVPVTSPTDKK' A
#
# COMPACT_ATOMS: atom_id res chain seq x y z
N MET A 1 -31.54 -2.59 4.08
CA MET A 1 -30.65 -3.73 4.44
C MET A 1 -30.58 -3.85 5.96
N ASN A 2 -30.95 -5.02 6.49
CA ASN A 2 -31.00 -5.31 7.93
C ASN A 2 -29.77 -4.79 8.70
N ARG A 3 -29.95 -4.11 9.85
CA ARG A 3 -28.87 -3.48 10.65
C ARG A 3 -27.70 -4.43 10.92
N ARG A 4 -28.00 -5.69 11.19
CA ARG A 4 -27.02 -6.79 11.38
C ARG A 4 -26.07 -6.94 10.19
N LYS A 5 -26.59 -6.91 8.94
CA LYS A 5 -25.77 -7.01 7.72
C LYS A 5 -24.84 -5.80 7.58
N LYS A 6 -25.32 -4.58 7.91
CA LYS A 6 -24.51 -3.35 7.84
C LYS A 6 -23.35 -3.37 8.84
N VAL A 7 -23.59 -3.78 10.08
CA VAL A 7 -22.55 -3.92 11.11
C VAL A 7 -21.48 -4.92 10.64
N ASN A 8 -21.89 -6.09 10.17
CA ASN A 8 -20.95 -7.12 9.70
C ASN A 8 -20.09 -6.63 8.51
N GLN A 9 -20.67 -5.86 7.58
CA GLN A 9 -19.91 -5.28 6.48
C GLN A 9 -18.87 -4.27 6.98
N ILE A 10 -19.21 -3.41 7.94
CA ILE A 10 -18.29 -2.41 8.50
C ILE A 10 -17.12 -3.12 9.21
N LEU A 11 -17.40 -4.13 10.03
CA LEU A 11 -16.38 -4.90 10.74
C LEU A 11 -15.42 -5.61 9.77
N LYS A 12 -15.94 -6.27 8.74
CA LYS A 12 -15.11 -6.90 7.69
C LYS A 12 -14.21 -5.89 6.97
N LYS A 13 -14.74 -4.71 6.62
CA LYS A 13 -13.94 -3.65 5.98
C LYS A 13 -12.82 -3.15 6.89
N LYS A 14 -13.09 -2.96 8.19
CA LYS A 14 -12.07 -2.55 9.17
C LYS A 14 -10.99 -3.61 9.35
N ALA A 15 -11.38 -4.88 9.49
CA ALA A 15 -10.44 -6.00 9.62
C ALA A 15 -9.53 -6.12 8.40
N LYS A 16 -10.09 -6.03 7.18
CA LYS A 16 -9.30 -6.04 5.95
C LYS A 16 -8.27 -4.92 5.91
N LYS A 17 -8.67 -3.69 6.24
CA LYS A 17 -7.76 -2.53 6.30
C LYS A 17 -6.64 -2.70 7.34
N ALA A 18 -6.92 -3.35 8.48
CA ALA A 18 -5.90 -3.64 9.48
C ALA A 18 -4.90 -4.69 8.97
N ASN A 19 -5.40 -5.77 8.37
CA ASN A 19 -4.56 -6.84 7.81
C ASN A 19 -3.68 -6.35 6.64
N ASP A 20 -4.22 -5.50 5.77
CA ASP A 20 -3.48 -4.90 4.66
C ASP A 20 -2.33 -4.00 5.15
N LYS A 21 -2.50 -3.34 6.31
CA LYS A 21 -1.46 -2.53 6.96
C LYS A 21 -0.40 -3.38 7.65
N LEU A 22 -0.81 -4.47 8.30
CA LEU A 22 0.10 -5.37 9.01
C LEU A 22 0.99 -6.16 8.03
N ASN A 23 0.45 -6.51 6.86
CA ASN A 23 1.15 -7.30 5.84
C ASN A 23 1.35 -6.47 4.56
N PRO A 24 2.27 -5.49 4.55
CA PRO A 24 2.64 -4.83 3.31
C PRO A 24 3.16 -5.88 2.34
N LYS A 25 2.67 -5.88 1.10
CA LYS A 25 3.20 -6.73 0.04
C LYS A 25 4.65 -6.31 -0.22
N SER A 26 5.57 -7.02 0.41
CA SER A 26 7.01 -6.78 0.35
C SER A 26 7.62 -7.06 -1.02
N LYS A 27 6.88 -7.76 -1.89
CA LYS A 27 7.34 -8.13 -3.23
C LYS A 27 6.79 -7.14 -4.26
N PRO A 28 7.64 -6.51 -5.10
CA PRO A 28 7.16 -5.75 -6.23
C PRO A 28 6.36 -6.67 -7.15
N ARG A 29 5.19 -6.21 -7.58
CA ARG A 29 4.34 -6.96 -8.51
C ARG A 29 5.16 -7.22 -9.78
N TYR A 30 5.16 -8.46 -10.27
CA TYR A 30 5.82 -8.76 -11.54
C TYR A 30 5.07 -8.02 -12.65
N ILE A 31 5.81 -7.19 -13.37
CA ILE A 31 5.33 -6.32 -14.42
C ILE A 31 6.18 -6.65 -15.65
N SER A 32 5.56 -6.67 -16.83
CA SER A 32 6.24 -7.03 -18.07
C SER A 32 7.41 -6.07 -18.35
N LYS A 33 8.46 -6.55 -19.05
CA LYS A 33 9.64 -5.74 -19.42
C LYS A 33 9.29 -4.32 -19.93
N PRO A 34 8.31 -4.13 -20.84
CA PRO A 34 7.99 -2.78 -21.33
C PRO A 34 7.35 -1.87 -20.27
N GLU A 35 6.54 -2.43 -19.37
CA GLU A 35 5.86 -1.66 -18.33
C GLU A 35 6.82 -1.28 -17.18
N ARG A 36 7.87 -2.09 -16.93
CA ARG A 36 8.93 -1.76 -15.96
C ARG A 36 9.79 -0.58 -16.42
N ALA A 37 10.08 -0.49 -17.71
CA ALA A 37 10.83 0.63 -18.29
C ALA A 37 10.06 1.96 -18.13
N LYS A 38 8.73 1.93 -18.37
CA LYS A 38 7.84 3.09 -18.17
C LYS A 38 7.80 3.54 -16.71
N LEU A 39 7.64 2.60 -15.77
CA LEU A 39 7.61 2.92 -14.34
C LEU A 39 8.96 3.37 -13.77
N GLY A 40 10.08 2.93 -14.34
CA GLY A 40 11.42 3.37 -13.94
C GLY A 40 11.71 4.83 -14.30
N GLN A 41 11.12 5.33 -15.40
CA GLN A 41 11.20 6.74 -15.78
C GLN A 41 10.32 7.62 -14.87
N GLU A 42 9.13 7.15 -14.49
CA GLU A 42 8.23 7.88 -13.58
C GLU A 42 8.75 7.91 -12.12
N ALA A 43 9.43 6.85 -11.66
CA ALA A 43 9.99 6.77 -10.30
C ALA A 43 11.27 7.60 -10.10
N GLY A 44 11.93 8.04 -11.17
CA GLY A 44 13.10 8.93 -11.11
C GLY A 44 12.77 10.37 -10.72
N GLU A 45 11.48 10.76 -10.76
CA GLU A 45 11.05 12.15 -10.60
C GLU A 45 10.41 12.45 -9.23
N GLN A 46 10.10 11.43 -8.41
CA GLN A 46 9.41 11.61 -7.13
C GLN A 46 10.12 10.92 -5.96
N VAL A 47 11.30 11.44 -5.61
CA VAL A 47 11.89 11.24 -4.28
C VAL A 47 12.29 12.60 -3.70
N PRO A 48 11.40 13.33 -2.99
CA PRO A 48 11.84 14.27 -1.99
C PRO A 48 12.33 13.47 -0.77
N VAL A 49 13.64 13.26 -0.71
CA VAL A 49 14.36 12.83 0.50
C VAL A 49 14.07 13.83 1.63
N THR A 50 13.30 13.42 2.63
CA THR A 50 13.24 14.14 3.92
C THR A 50 13.69 13.18 5.02
N SER A 51 14.84 13.51 5.58
CA SER A 51 15.47 12.91 6.76
C SER A 51 14.68 13.21 8.04
N PRO A 52 14.85 12.39 9.10
CA PRO A 52 15.26 13.00 10.38
C PRO A 52 16.23 12.17 11.25
N THR A 53 17.30 12.86 11.69
CA THR A 53 17.97 12.94 13.01
C THR A 53 18.36 11.71 13.87
N ASP A 54 19.68 11.66 14.13
CA ASP A 54 20.45 11.47 15.38
C ASP A 54 19.97 10.55 16.52
N LYS A 55 20.88 9.65 16.95
CA LYS A 55 21.26 9.43 18.36
C LYS A 55 22.53 8.56 18.44
N LYS A 56 23.61 9.13 18.99
CA LYS A 56 24.74 8.42 19.59
C LYS A 56 24.72 8.69 21.09
#